data_AF-A0A3N6P3F6-F1
#
_entry.id   AF-A0A3N6P3F6-F1
#
_cell.length_a   1.000
_cell.length_b   1.000
_cell.length_c   1.000
_cell.angle_alpha   90.00
_cell.angle_beta   90.00
_cell.angle_gamma   90.00
#
_symmetry.space_group_name_H-M   'P 1'
#
loop_
_entity.id
_entity.type
_entity.pdbx_description
1 polymer ?
#
loop_
_entity_poly.entity_id
_entity_poly.type
_entity_poly.pdbx_seq_one_letter_code
_entity_poly.pdbx_strand_id
1 'polypeptide(L)' 'MKGVFDFLNLPNHQIPDHQKFNLDSYPPIKKLLPPKLRDFFRAEIPQLELDLEVEFNWETER' A
#
# COMPACT_ATOMS: atom_id res chain seq x y z
N MET A 1 11.18 -0.33 6.68
CA MET A 1 11.71 -1.44 7.51
C MET A 1 11.62 -1.18 9.01
N LYS A 2 11.86 0.03 9.52
CA LYS A 2 11.76 0.34 10.97
C LYS A 2 10.49 -0.21 11.64
N GLY A 3 9.29 0.10 11.11
CA GLY A 3 8.04 -0.39 11.69
C GLY A 3 7.92 -1.91 11.77
N VAL A 4 8.50 -2.63 10.82
CA VAL A 4 8.55 -4.11 10.83
C VAL A 4 9.47 -4.61 11.95
N PHE A 5 10.63 -3.98 12.13
CA PHE A 5 11.55 -4.35 13.20
C PHE A 5 11.02 -4.03 14.59
N ASP A 6 10.36 -2.88 14.75
CA ASP A 6 9.70 -2.52 16.00
C ASP A 6 8.61 -3.54 16.34
N PHE A 7 7.78 -3.95 15.37
CA PHE A 7 6.77 -5.00 15.55
C PHE A 7 7.36 -6.35 15.97
N LEU A 8 8.48 -6.74 15.37
CA LEU A 8 9.17 -8.00 15.67
C LEU A 8 10.08 -7.91 16.91
N ASN A 9 10.14 -6.76 17.59
CA ASN A 9 11.07 -6.48 18.68
C ASN A 9 12.54 -6.79 18.31
N LEU A 10 12.93 -6.45 17.10
CA LEU A 10 14.29 -6.64 16.58
C LEU A 10 15.08 -5.33 16.62
N PRO A 11 16.42 -5.41 16.77
CA PRO A 11 17.26 -4.23 16.59
C PRO A 11 17.05 -3.66 15.19
N ASN A 12 16.94 -2.33 15.11
CA ASN A 12 16.73 -1.64 13.85
C ASN A 12 18.03 -1.62 13.03
N HIS A 13 18.32 -2.72 12.35
CA HIS A 13 19.50 -2.87 11.51
C HIS A 13 19.36 -2.03 10.23
N GLN A 14 20.45 -1.37 9.83
CA GLN A 14 20.53 -0.75 8.51
C GLN A 14 20.66 -1.88 7.48
N ILE A 15 19.53 -2.43 7.02
CA ILE A 15 19.54 -3.34 5.87
C ILE A 15 19.80 -2.48 4.64
N PRO A 16 20.78 -2.83 3.77
CA PRO A 16 20.93 -2.15 2.48
C PRO A 16 19.61 -2.17 1.70
N ASP A 17 19.36 -1.10 0.93
CA ASP A 17 18.18 -1.01 0.08
C ASP A 17 18.05 -2.30 -0.73
N HIS A 18 16.92 -2.97 -0.55
CA HIS A 18 16.62 -4.20 -1.28
C HIS A 18 16.67 -3.90 -2.77
N GLN A 19 17.32 -4.78 -3.54
CA GLN A 19 17.28 -4.70 -4.99
C GLN A 19 15.81 -4.77 -5.42
N LYS A 20 15.30 -3.72 -6.07
CA LYS A 20 13.94 -3.73 -6.62
C LYS A 20 13.87 -4.80 -7.70
N PHE A 21 13.16 -5.89 -7.41
CA PHE A 21 12.84 -6.94 -8.39
C PHE A 21 11.49 -6.74 -9.06
N ASN A 22 10.79 -5.64 -8.74
CA ASN A 22 9.51 -5.33 -9.35
C ASN A 22 9.71 -4.97 -10.82
N LEU A 23 8.76 -5.34 -11.67
CA LEU A 23 8.71 -4.86 -13.05
C LEU A 23 8.75 -3.33 -13.05
N ASP A 24 9.57 -2.74 -13.94
CA ASP A 24 9.71 -1.28 -14.07
C ASP A 24 8.38 -0.60 -14.42
N SER A 25 7.39 -1.35 -14.89
CA SER A 25 6.04 -0.88 -15.18
C SER A 25 5.00 -1.97 -15.02
N TYR A 26 3.77 -1.58 -14.63
CA TYR A 26 2.60 -2.43 -14.74
C TYR A 26 2.06 -2.42 -16.18
N PRO A 27 1.52 -3.55 -16.67
CA PRO A 27 0.78 -3.55 -17.93
C PRO A 27 -0.37 -2.53 -17.89
N PRO A 28 -0.62 -1.78 -18.97
CA PRO A 28 -1.71 -0.82 -19.01
C PRO A 28 -3.05 -1.54 -18.84
N ILE A 29 -3.89 -1.01 -17.95
CA ILE A 29 -5.29 -1.43 -17.81
C ILE A 29 -6.22 -0.48 -18.57
N LYS A 30 -7.43 -0.96 -18.90
CA LYS A 30 -8.43 -0.14 -19.60
C LYS A 30 -8.73 1.12 -18.79
N LYS A 31 -8.74 2.30 -19.43
CA LYS A 31 -8.92 3.61 -18.77
C LYS A 31 -10.16 3.71 -17.85
N LEU A 32 -11.21 2.96 -18.15
CA LEU A 32 -12.44 2.94 -17.35
C LEU A 32 -12.39 2.00 -16.13
N LEU A 33 -11.35 1.17 -16.02
CA LEU A 33 -11.22 0.18 -14.96
C LEU A 33 -10.76 0.79 -13.61
N PRO A 34 -9.75 1.69 -13.56
CA PRO A 34 -9.34 2.34 -12.31
C PRO A 34 -10.48 3.00 -11.52
N PRO A 35 -11.34 3.87 -12.11
CA PRO A 35 -12.41 4.50 -11.34
C PRO A 35 -13.43 3.47 -10.85
N LYS A 36 -13.76 2.45 -11.66
CA LYS A 36 -14.68 1.39 -11.25
C LYS A 36 -14.16 0.56 -10.08
N LEU A 37 -12.86 0.27 -10.07
CA LEU A 37 -12.23 -0.46 -8.96
C LEU A 37 -12.20 0.39 -7.70
N ARG A 38 -11.89 1.69 -7.81
CA ARG A 38 -11.95 2.62 -6.67
C ARG A 38 -13.35 2.67 -6.08
N ASP A 39 -14.37 2.83 -6.92
CA ASP A 39 -15.76 2.87 -6.48
C ASP A 39 -16.19 1.56 -5.83
N PHE A 40 -15.75 0.42 -6.38
CA PHE A 40 -16.07 -0.91 -5.84
C PHE A 40 -15.52 -1.12 -4.42
N PHE A 41 -14.28 -0.69 -4.16
CA PHE A 41 -13.64 -0.89 -2.85
C PHE A 41 -13.92 0.23 -1.84
N ARG A 42 -14.52 1.35 -2.27
CA ARG A 42 -14.74 2.55 -1.44
C ARG A 42 -15.39 2.25 -0.09
N ALA A 43 -16.34 1.32 -0.04
CA ALA A 43 -17.05 0.98 1.19
C ALA A 43 -16.18 0.24 2.23
N GLU A 44 -15.17 -0.51 1.76
CA GLU A 44 -14.34 -1.36 2.62
C GLU A 44 -13.11 -0.64 3.16
N ILE A 45 -12.67 0.43 2.48
CA ILE A 45 -11.45 1.18 2.85
C ILE A 45 -11.53 1.74 4.28
N PRO A 46 -12.62 2.42 4.71
CA PRO A 46 -12.68 2.98 6.06
C PRO A 46 -12.62 1.91 7.16
N GLN A 47 -13.25 0.74 6.93
CA GLN A 47 -13.21 -0.35 7.90
C GLN A 47 -11.80 -0.96 8.00
N LEU A 48 -11.14 -1.13 6.85
CA LEU A 48 -9.76 -1.62 6.82
C LEU A 48 -8.78 -0.66 7.53
N GLU A 49 -8.91 0.65 7.30
CA GLU A 49 -8.09 1.68 7.95
C GLU A 49 -8.32 1.70 9.46
N LEU A 50 -9.57 1.54 9.91
CA LEU A 50 -9.92 1.40 11.32
C LEU A 50 -9.29 0.15 11.94
N ASP A 51 -9.44 -1.01 11.30
CA ASP A 51 -8.96 -2.30 11.82
C ASP A 51 -7.43 -2.35 11.94
N LEU A 52 -6.73 -1.64 11.04
CA LEU A 52 -5.27 -1.59 11.02
C LEU A 52 -4.71 -0.38 11.76
N GLU A 53 -5.56 0.55 12.22
CA GLU A 53 -5.18 1.84 12.80
C GLU A 53 -4.19 2.62 11.90
N VAL A 54 -4.36 2.53 10.57
CA VAL A 54 -3.47 3.11 9.56
C VAL A 54 -4.30 3.76 8.47
N GLU A 55 -4.01 5.02 8.16
CA GLU A 55 -4.56 5.72 6.99
C GLU A 55 -3.71 5.43 5.74
N PHE A 56 -4.30 4.79 4.74
CA PHE A 56 -3.64 4.45 3.48
C PHE A 56 -3.76 5.55 2.42
N ASN A 57 -4.68 6.49 2.58
CA ASN A 57 -4.87 7.61 1.64
C ASN A 57 -5.17 7.15 0.20
N TRP A 58 -5.94 6.08 0.03
CA TRP A 58 -6.24 5.50 -1.29
C TRP A 58 -7.30 6.28 -2.10
N GLU A 59 -8.05 7.17 -1.46
CA GLU A 59 -9.04 8.02 -2.15
C GLU A 59 -8.43 9.33 -2.70
N THR A 60 -7.24 9.72 -2.25
CA THR A 60 -6.57 10.96 -2.63
C THR A 60 -5.65 10.77 -3.83
N GLU A 61 -6.23 10.69 -5.03
CA GLU A 61 -5.52 11.13 -6.23
C GLU A 61 -5.79 12.63 -6.47
N ARG A 62 -4.71 13.43 -6.47
CA ARG A 62 -4.66 14.78 -7.07
C ARG A 62 -4.40 14.67 -8.56
#